data_AF-A0A0B1SGI2-F1
#
_entry.id   AF-A0A0B1SGI2-F1
#
_cell.length_a   1.000
_cell.length_b   1.000
_cell.length_c   1.000
_cell.angle_alpha   90.00
_cell.angle_beta   90.00
_cell.angle_gamma   90.00
#
_symmetry.space_group_name_H-M   'P 1'
#
loop_
_entity.id
_entity.type
_entity.pdbx_description
1 polymer ?
#
loop_
_entity_poly.entity_id
_entity_poly.type
_entity_poly.pdbx_seq_one_letter_code
_entity_poly.pdbx_strand_id
1 'polypeptide(L)' 'MCAAEHGHKDIVKLLLAQPGIDAALTDCDSSTALSIAVENGHRDIGVLIYAHLNYSRAEAIDEA' A
#
# COMPACT_ATOMS: atom_id res chain seq x y z
N MET A 1 4.25 -6.39 0.96
CA MET A 1 4.16 -6.58 2.44
C MET A 1 5.54 -6.59 3.08
N CYS A 2 6.48 -7.45 2.69
CA CYS A 2 7.82 -7.50 3.30
C CYS A 2 8.55 -6.14 3.35
N ALA A 3 8.50 -5.35 2.25
CA ALA A 3 9.10 -4.01 2.23
C ALA A 3 8.46 -3.05 3.23
N ALA A 4 7.16 -3.20 3.51
CA ALA A 4 6.44 -2.37 4.47
C ALA A 4 6.74 -2.79 5.91
N GLU A 5 6.88 -4.09 6.18
CA GLU A 5 7.29 -4.64 7.48
C GLU A 5 8.68 -4.16 7.92
N HIS A 6 9.63 -4.11 6.98
CA HIS A 6 11.03 -3.77 7.24
C HIS A 6 11.35 -2.28 7.06
N GLY A 7 10.35 -1.42 6.83
CA GLY A 7 10.57 0.03 6.71
C GLY A 7 11.25 0.47 5.42
N HIS A 8 11.23 -0.34 4.35
CA HIS A 8 11.91 -0.06 3.09
C HIS A 8 11.08 0.87 2.18
N LYS A 9 11.00 2.14 2.58
CA LYS A 9 10.17 3.16 1.94
C LYS A 9 10.38 3.29 0.43
N ASP A 10 11.62 3.32 -0.03
CA ASP A 10 11.91 3.52 -1.46
C ASP A 10 11.50 2.31 -2.30
N ILE A 11 11.62 1.10 -1.75
CA ILE A 11 11.10 -0.12 -2.39
C ILE A 11 9.57 -0.07 -2.46
N VAL A 12 8.90 0.38 -1.40
CA VAL A 12 7.44 0.56 -1.42
C VAL A 12 7.01 1.53 -2.52
N LYS A 13 7.69 2.67 -2.68
CA LYS A 13 7.39 3.61 -3.78
C LYS A 13 7.57 2.98 -5.16
N LEU A 14 8.66 2.23 -5.37
CA LEU A 14 8.92 1.55 -6.64
C LEU A 14 7.85 0.50 -6.97
N LEU A 15 7.37 -0.23 -5.96
CA LEU A 15 6.30 -1.22 -6.10
C LEU A 15 4.95 -0.55 -6.39
N LEU A 16 4.60 0.52 -5.66
CA LEU A 16 3.36 1.28 -5.88
C LEU A 16 3.33 1.97 -7.26
N ALA A 17 4.48 2.25 -7.86
CA ALA A 17 4.54 2.82 -9.21
C ALA A 17 4.30 1.78 -10.33
N GLN A 18 4.21 0.48 -10.01
CA GLN A 18 4.00 -0.55 -11.03
C GLN A 18 2.56 -0.53 -11.54
N PRO A 19 2.35 -0.61 -12.86
CA PRO A 19 1.00 -0.68 -13.43
C PRO A 19 0.29 -1.96 -12.96
N GLY A 20 -0.97 -1.83 -12.56
CA GLY A 20 -1.79 -2.97 -12.11
C GLY A 20 -1.42 -3.50 -10.73
N ILE A 21 -0.62 -2.76 -9.94
CA ILE A 21 -0.35 -3.13 -8.55
C ILE A 21 -1.66 -3.11 -7.74
N ASP A 22 -1.98 -4.22 -7.08
CA ASP A 22 -3.06 -4.28 -6.13
C ASP A 22 -2.51 -4.13 -4.70
N ALA A 23 -2.58 -2.90 -4.20
CA ALA A 23 -2.13 -2.57 -2.84
C ALA A 23 -3.13 -2.98 -1.75
N ALA A 24 -4.33 -3.46 -2.13
CA ALA A 24 -5.37 -3.91 -1.20
C ALA A 24 -5.31 -5.41 -0.90
N LEU A 25 -4.40 -6.14 -1.55
CA LEU A 25 -4.21 -7.58 -1.32
C LEU A 25 -3.95 -7.89 0.16
N THR A 26 -4.49 -9.03 0.57
CA THR A 26 -4.34 -9.59 1.91
C THR A 26 -3.52 -10.88 1.87
N ASP A 27 -2.73 -11.13 2.90
CA ASP A 27 -2.06 -12.41 3.10
C ASP A 27 -2.99 -13.45 3.79
N CYS A 28 -2.42 -14.59 4.20
CA CYS A 28 -3.16 -15.67 4.86
C CYS A 28 -3.75 -15.28 6.23
N ASP A 29 -3.21 -14.24 6.86
CA ASP A 29 -3.67 -13.71 8.15
C ASP A 29 -4.62 -12.53 7.97
N SER A 30 -5.11 -12.31 6.73
CA SER A 30 -5.94 -11.16 6.35
C SER A 30 -5.23 -9.80 6.52
N SER A 31 -3.90 -9.78 6.62
CA SER A 31 -3.13 -8.55 6.77
C SER A 31 -2.84 -7.92 5.42
N THR A 32 -2.92 -6.60 5.36
CA THR A 32 -2.57 -5.81 4.17
C THR A 32 -1.19 -5.21 4.33
N ALA A 33 -0.59 -4.75 3.22
CA ALA A 33 0.66 -3.99 3.32
C ALA A 33 0.53 -2.73 4.20
N LEU A 34 -0.68 -2.15 4.28
CA LEU A 34 -0.97 -1.00 5.13
C LEU A 34 -1.00 -1.37 6.63
N SER A 35 -1.73 -2.43 7.01
CA SER A 35 -1.81 -2.84 8.43
C SER A 35 -0.44 -3.20 8.98
N ILE A 36 0.34 -3.96 8.20
CA ILE A 36 1.72 -4.34 8.57
C ILE A 36 2.60 -3.11 8.78
N ALA A 37 2.52 -2.10 7.91
CA ALA A 37 3.30 -0.86 8.06
C ALA A 37 2.96 -0.12 9.36
N VAL A 38 1.65 -0.05 9.69
CA VAL A 38 1.16 0.65 10.89
C VAL A 38 1.57 -0.10 12.16
N GLU A 39 1.41 -1.42 12.19
CA GLU A 39 1.75 -2.27 13.33
C GLU A 39 3.26 -2.24 13.65
N ASN A 40 4.11 -2.17 12.62
CA ASN A 40 5.56 -2.05 12.78
C ASN A 40 6.05 -0.60 12.99
N GLY A 41 5.14 0.38 13.06
CA GLY A 41 5.47 1.78 13.34
C GLY A 41 6.00 2.57 12.13
N HIS A 42 5.99 2.01 10.92
CA HIS A 42 6.42 2.64 9.67
C HIS A 42 5.30 3.55 9.11
N ARG A 43 4.96 4.59 9.86
CA ARG A 43 3.80 5.47 9.60
C ARG A 43 3.85 6.14 8.22
N ASP A 44 5.03 6.56 7.78
CA ASP A 44 5.22 7.22 6.49
C ASP A 44 4.97 6.28 5.30
N ILE A 45 5.32 4.99 5.45
CA ILE A 45 4.95 3.92 4.51
C ILE A 45 3.43 3.70 4.53
N GLY A 46 2.82 3.65 5.72
CA GLY A 46 1.37 3.53 5.84
C GLY A 46 0.63 4.66 5.12
N VAL A 47 1.11 5.90 5.25
CA VAL A 47 0.56 7.05 4.52
C VAL A 47 0.71 6.90 3.01
N LEU A 48 1.86 6.43 2.51
CA LEU A 48 2.07 6.19 1.07
C LEU A 48 1.08 5.17 0.52
N ILE A 49 0.92 4.03 1.20
CA ILE A 49 0.01 2.97 0.76
C ILE A 49 -1.45 3.44 0.85
N TYR A 50 -1.82 4.13 1.94
CA TYR A 50 -3.16 4.69 2.10
C TYR A 50 -3.49 5.72 1.01
N ALA A 51 -2.55 6.62 0.71
CA ALA A 51 -2.73 7.61 -0.35
C ALA A 51 -2.94 6.94 -1.70
N HIS A 52 -2.15 5.91 -2.03
CA HIS A 52 -2.30 5.15 -3.27
C HIS A 52 -3.69 4.49 -3.36
N LEU A 53 -4.12 3.80 -2.31
CA LEU A 53 -5.44 3.14 -2.25
C LEU A 53 -6.62 4.10 -2.44
N ASN A 54 -6.54 5.30 -1.86
CA ASN A 54 -7.60 6.30 -1.99
C ASN A 54 -7.56 7.00 -3.35
N TYR A 55 -6.38 7.12 -3.97
CA TYR A 55 -6.25 7.68 -5.31
C TYR A 55 -6.79 6.73 -6.38
N SER A 56 -6.44 5.44 -6.31
CA SER A 56 -6.97 4.42 -7.24
C SER A 56 -8.49 4.27 -7.13
N ARG A 57 -9.08 4.56 -5.95
CA ARG A 57 -10.53 4.55 -5.75
C ARG A 57 -11.22 5.79 -6.35
N ALA A 58 -10.50 6.90 -6.55
CA ALA A 58 -11.04 8.13 -7.12
C ALA A 58 -11.10 8.09 -8.67
N GLU A 59 -10.12 7.45 -9.33
CA GLU A 59 -10.15 7.27 -10.79
C GLU A 59 -11.32 6.37 -11.24
N ALA A 60 -11.70 5.38 -10.42
CA ALA A 60 -12.82 4.48 -10.72
C ALA A 60 -14.21 5.16 -10.72
N ILE A 61 -14.32 6.41 -10.28
CA ILE A 61 -15.60 7.16 -10.21
C ILE A 61 -15.80 8.07 -11.43
N ASP A 62 -14.73 8.43 -12.14
CA ASP A 62 -14.78 9.32 -13.32
C ASP A 62 -15.03 8.58 -14.65
N GLU A 63 -15.06 7.24 -14.65
CA GLU A 63 -15.35 6.38 -15.82
C GLU A 63 -16.81 5.85 -15.88
N ALA A 64 -17.72 6.35 -15.05
CA ALA A 64 -19.14 5.96 -14.99
C ALA A 64 -20.08 7.02 -15.58
#